data_AF-A0A7Y5UW35-F1
#
_entry.id   AF-A0A7Y5UW35-F1
#
_cell.length_a   1.000
_cell.length_b   1.000
_cell.length_c   1.000
_cell.angle_alpha   90.00
_cell.angle_beta   90.00
_cell.angle_gamma   90.00
#
_symmetry.space_group_name_H-M   'P 1'
#
loop_
_entity.id
_entity.type
_entity.pdbx_description
1 polymer ?
#
loop_
_entity_poly.entity_id
_entity_poly.type
_entity_poly.pdbx_seq_one_letter_code
_entity_poly.pdbx_strand_id
1 'polypeptide(L)'
;MSAAALLCLLSAVAAVENGGFTNLDFEQGAAGWGVWYSDNPTAPMVKYPYAADPTVAHEGRQSMRIEAPSEQGLAFVNRSAEGMQPGNRYEVSYWIRTTPELDERAFKVQFNFRPAAADAGWVMQSASPLVTVRRTEGEWRFRAGSLSIPKDASTTIQLGLYLREARGTIWIDDIRIREIPASEYALADLWIYDPHRVELGNAPITKFNALKVAHPELVARAQRYNELLVSSADRKEDVRRVARLAGYGLLDGAPAVALSTAMDQAEVLLAAAYRAYGEAYLAPGDGARLTA
;
A
#
# COMPACT_ATOMS: atom_id res chain seq x y z
N MET A 1 -12.46 30.05 48.36
CA MET A 1 -13.22 28.79 48.40
C MET A 1 -13.23 28.21 47.00
N SER A 2 -12.87 26.94 46.93
CA SER A 2 -12.62 26.07 45.79
C SER A 2 -13.70 26.07 44.68
N ALA A 3 -13.29 25.83 43.43
CA ALA A 3 -13.33 24.47 42.86
C ALA A 3 -12.59 24.42 41.52
N ALA A 4 -11.69 23.44 41.43
CA ALA A 4 -10.93 23.04 40.26
C ALA A 4 -11.80 22.32 39.23
N ALA A 5 -11.42 22.40 37.95
CA ALA A 5 -11.89 21.46 36.93
C ALA A 5 -10.74 21.10 35.97
N LEU A 6 -10.08 20.00 36.32
CA LEU A 6 -9.61 18.92 35.47
C LEU A 6 -9.05 19.28 34.08
N LEU A 7 -7.73 19.44 34.01
CA LEU A 7 -6.96 19.29 32.78
C LEU A 7 -6.94 17.80 32.40
N CYS A 8 -7.72 17.39 31.41
CA CYS A 8 -7.59 16.07 30.79
C CYS A 8 -6.26 16.02 30.03
N LEU A 9 -5.27 15.33 30.62
CA LEU A 9 -4.08 14.86 29.94
C LEU A 9 -4.49 13.85 28.87
N LEU A 10 -4.66 14.32 27.63
CA LEU A 10 -4.57 13.48 26.45
C LEU A 10 -3.09 13.09 26.29
N SER A 11 -2.73 11.94 26.83
CA SER A 11 -1.52 11.23 26.45
C SER A 11 -1.68 10.83 24.98
N ALA A 12 -1.30 11.70 24.05
CA ALA A 12 -0.99 11.28 22.70
C ALA A 12 0.21 10.33 22.83
N VAL A 13 -0.04 9.03 22.75
CA VAL A 13 1.03 8.05 22.52
C VAL A 13 1.64 8.49 21.20
N ALA A 14 2.83 9.07 21.25
CA ALA A 14 3.57 9.41 20.05
C ALA A 14 3.67 8.12 19.24
N ALA A 15 3.04 8.09 18.07
CA ALA A 15 3.17 6.97 17.16
C ALA A 15 4.67 6.74 16.96
N VAL A 16 5.13 5.50 17.15
CA VAL A 16 6.54 5.18 16.93
C VAL A 16 6.84 5.49 15.47
N GLU A 17 7.62 6.56 15.23
CA GLU A 17 8.03 6.92 13.88
C GLU A 17 8.71 5.73 13.22
N ASN A 18 8.39 5.49 11.95
CA ASN A 18 8.98 4.41 11.16
C ASN A 18 8.77 2.99 11.71
N GLY A 19 7.77 2.77 12.58
CA GLY A 19 7.47 1.44 13.12
C GLY A 19 8.64 0.82 13.89
N GLY A 20 9.52 1.66 14.45
CA GLY A 20 10.70 1.25 15.20
C GLY A 20 11.95 0.99 14.35
N PHE A 21 11.84 1.07 13.03
CA PHE A 21 13.00 1.04 12.15
C PHE A 21 13.80 2.34 12.27
N THR A 22 15.12 2.21 12.16
CA THR A 22 16.08 3.32 12.22
C THR A 22 16.98 3.29 11.00
N ASN A 23 17.57 4.44 10.65
CA ASN A 23 18.45 4.59 9.48
C ASN A 23 17.77 4.14 8.17
N LEU A 24 16.55 4.64 7.96
CA LEU A 24 15.73 4.39 6.75
C LEU A 24 15.96 5.43 5.64
N ASP A 25 16.60 6.54 5.99
CA ASP A 25 17.14 7.61 5.13
C ASP A 25 18.63 7.40 4.81
N PHE A 26 19.22 6.33 5.35
CA PHE A 26 20.62 5.94 5.14
C PHE A 26 21.68 6.97 5.56
N GLU A 27 21.33 8.00 6.33
CA GLU A 27 22.27 9.05 6.77
C GLU A 27 23.38 8.54 7.71
N GLN A 28 23.22 7.32 8.24
CA GLN A 28 24.23 6.60 9.03
C GLN A 28 24.89 5.47 8.22
N GLY A 29 24.86 5.58 6.90
CA GLY A 29 25.39 4.58 5.97
C GLY A 29 24.55 3.31 5.99
N ALA A 30 25.20 2.15 5.89
CA ALA A 30 24.54 0.85 6.02
C ALA A 30 24.38 0.38 7.48
N ALA A 31 24.58 1.26 8.47
CA ALA A 31 24.54 0.87 9.89
C ALA A 31 23.20 0.20 10.26
N GLY A 32 23.28 -1.00 10.83
CA GLY A 32 22.16 -1.85 11.24
C GLY A 32 21.39 -2.53 10.09
N TRP A 33 21.81 -2.31 8.84
CA TRP A 33 21.39 -3.14 7.72
C TRP A 33 22.35 -4.31 7.58
N GLY A 34 21.80 -5.51 7.40
CA GLY A 34 22.53 -6.71 7.05
C GLY A 34 22.17 -7.19 5.65
N VAL A 35 22.76 -8.29 5.22
CA VAL A 35 22.35 -8.99 4.01
C VAL A 35 22.28 -10.46 4.30
N TRP A 36 21.23 -11.11 3.80
CA TRP A 36 21.16 -12.55 3.78
C TRP A 36 21.57 -13.06 2.41
N TYR A 37 22.40 -14.10 2.41
CA TYR A 37 22.70 -14.92 1.24
C TYR A 37 22.40 -16.38 1.60
N SER A 38 22.04 -17.20 0.62
CA SER A 38 21.88 -18.63 0.86
C SER A 38 23.20 -19.24 1.33
N ASP A 39 23.16 -20.00 2.41
CA ASP A 39 24.29 -20.77 2.92
C ASP A 39 24.46 -22.12 2.20
N ASN A 40 23.65 -22.41 1.17
CA ASN A 40 23.74 -23.68 0.45
C ASN A 40 25.05 -23.74 -0.37
N PRO A 41 26.02 -24.59 0.02
CA PRO A 41 27.31 -24.68 -0.65
C PRO A 41 27.22 -25.25 -2.08
N THR A 42 26.10 -25.86 -2.43
CA THR A 42 25.87 -26.51 -3.74
C THR A 42 25.13 -25.64 -4.74
N ALA A 43 24.61 -24.49 -4.31
CA ALA A 43 23.99 -23.49 -5.18
C ALA A 43 24.88 -22.25 -5.22
N PRO A 44 25.94 -22.22 -6.07
CA PRO A 44 26.77 -21.03 -6.20
C PRO A 44 25.90 -19.86 -6.66
N MET A 45 25.75 -18.88 -5.80
CA MET A 45 24.90 -17.72 -6.00
C MET A 45 25.78 -16.49 -6.08
N VAL A 46 25.62 -15.70 -7.15
CA VAL A 46 26.34 -14.43 -7.26
C VAL A 46 25.77 -13.47 -6.21
N LYS A 47 26.65 -12.95 -5.33
CA LYS A 47 26.27 -12.03 -4.27
C LYS A 47 26.29 -10.61 -4.80
N TYR A 48 25.15 -9.92 -4.80
CA TYR A 48 25.10 -8.52 -5.20
C TYR A 48 25.63 -7.64 -4.05
N PRO A 49 26.70 -6.86 -4.24
CA PRO A 49 27.18 -5.97 -3.19
C PRO A 49 26.14 -4.88 -2.88
N TYR A 50 26.13 -4.46 -1.62
CA TYR A 50 25.33 -3.34 -1.13
C TYR A 50 26.20 -2.41 -0.29
N ALA A 51 25.95 -1.11 -0.36
CA ALA A 51 26.64 -0.09 0.43
C ALA A 51 25.81 1.20 0.43
N ALA A 52 26.09 2.10 1.37
CA ALA A 52 25.65 3.48 1.22
C ALA A 52 26.51 4.19 0.17
N ASP A 53 25.89 4.98 -0.68
CA ASP A 53 26.53 5.73 -1.77
C ASP A 53 26.42 7.23 -1.50
N PRO A 54 27.52 7.92 -1.14
CA PRO A 54 27.49 9.36 -0.84
C PRO A 54 27.46 10.24 -2.10
N THR A 55 27.45 9.65 -3.29
CA THR A 55 27.42 10.38 -4.57
C THR A 55 26.02 10.44 -5.19
N VAL A 56 25.11 9.60 -4.70
CA VAL A 56 23.73 9.52 -5.15
C VAL A 56 22.82 9.51 -3.93
N ALA A 57 21.99 10.53 -3.80
CA ALA A 57 20.99 10.66 -2.74
C ALA A 57 19.71 11.27 -3.33
N HIS A 58 18.57 10.95 -2.75
CA HIS A 58 17.31 11.65 -3.05
C HIS A 58 17.22 12.90 -2.17
N GLU A 59 17.31 12.72 -0.85
CA GLU A 59 17.52 13.77 0.15
C GLU A 59 18.78 13.45 0.97
N GLY A 60 19.31 14.43 1.71
CA GLY A 60 20.47 14.19 2.57
C GLY A 60 21.79 14.03 1.79
N ARG A 61 22.63 13.09 2.26
CA ARG A 61 24.03 12.92 1.84
C ARG A 61 24.30 11.59 1.15
N GLN A 62 23.47 10.57 1.34
CA GLN A 62 23.71 9.25 0.76
C GLN A 62 22.43 8.42 0.68
N SER A 63 22.39 7.47 -0.25
CA SER A 63 21.33 6.46 -0.36
C SER A 63 21.88 5.04 -0.29
N MET A 64 21.02 4.05 -0.09
CA MET A 64 21.42 2.64 -0.18
C MET A 64 21.54 2.21 -1.64
N ARG A 65 22.73 1.78 -2.04
CA ARG A 65 23.04 1.23 -3.36
C ARG A 65 23.11 -0.29 -3.31
N ILE A 66 22.47 -0.95 -4.26
CA ILE A 66 22.61 -2.39 -4.53
C ILE A 66 23.01 -2.56 -5.99
N GLU A 67 24.15 -3.22 -6.24
CA GLU A 67 24.69 -3.44 -7.58
C GLU A 67 24.52 -4.91 -8.00
N ALA A 68 23.89 -5.11 -9.16
CA ALA A 68 23.70 -6.40 -9.78
C ALA A 68 24.58 -6.54 -11.03
N PRO A 69 25.79 -7.12 -10.91
CA PRO A 69 26.73 -7.23 -12.03
C PRO A 69 26.29 -8.24 -13.10
N SER A 70 25.42 -9.20 -12.75
CA SER A 70 24.87 -10.20 -13.67
C SER A 70 23.52 -10.71 -13.18
N GLU A 71 22.70 -11.27 -14.07
CA GLU A 71 21.36 -11.80 -13.76
C GLU A 71 21.38 -13.13 -12.98
N GLN A 72 22.52 -13.54 -12.42
CA GLN A 72 22.70 -14.84 -11.77
C GLN A 72 22.79 -14.72 -10.24
N GLY A 73 22.50 -13.53 -9.71
CA GLY A 73 22.68 -13.24 -8.31
C GLY A 73 21.45 -12.68 -7.62
N LEU A 74 21.66 -12.33 -6.35
CA LEU A 74 20.70 -11.62 -5.54
C LEU A 74 21.38 -10.91 -4.38
N ALA A 75 20.64 -9.98 -3.78
CA ALA A 75 20.87 -9.50 -2.42
C ALA A 75 19.53 -9.32 -1.71
N PHE A 76 19.45 -9.87 -0.50
CA PHE A 76 18.34 -9.64 0.43
C PHE A 76 18.85 -8.78 1.58
N VAL A 77 19.05 -7.49 1.30
CA VAL A 77 19.49 -6.51 2.29
C VAL A 77 18.34 -6.31 3.25
N ASN A 78 18.56 -6.45 4.55
CA ASN A 78 17.47 -6.49 5.51
C ASN A 78 17.83 -5.82 6.84
N ARG A 79 16.78 -5.43 7.56
CA ARG A 79 16.82 -4.90 8.91
C ARG A 79 15.64 -5.45 9.68
N SER A 80 15.81 -5.69 10.97
CA SER A 80 14.70 -6.03 11.87
C SER A 80 14.45 -4.89 12.84
N ALA A 81 13.20 -4.73 13.24
CA ALA A 81 12.80 -3.78 14.27
C ALA A 81 11.61 -4.32 15.08
N GLU A 82 11.43 -3.73 16.26
CA GLU A 82 10.24 -3.85 17.08
C GLU A 82 9.53 -2.50 17.07
N GLY A 83 8.20 -2.49 17.00
CA GLY A 83 7.41 -1.26 17.02
C GLY A 83 6.16 -1.32 16.16
N MET A 84 6.19 -2.13 15.10
CA MET A 84 4.99 -2.46 14.33
C MET A 84 4.12 -3.46 15.09
N GLN A 85 2.81 -3.20 15.16
CA GLN A 85 1.86 -4.01 15.92
C GLN A 85 1.15 -5.03 15.01
N PRO A 86 1.12 -6.31 15.40
CA PRO A 86 0.30 -7.33 14.73
C PRO A 86 -1.17 -6.90 14.60
N GLY A 87 -1.76 -7.11 13.43
CA GLY A 87 -3.15 -6.72 13.13
C GLY A 87 -3.34 -5.26 12.69
N ASN A 88 -2.35 -4.39 12.85
CA ASN A 88 -2.44 -2.99 12.42
C ASN A 88 -2.02 -2.84 10.94
N ARG A 89 -2.38 -1.69 10.37
CA ARG A 89 -2.00 -1.32 9.00
C ARG A 89 -1.00 -0.18 9.00
N TYR A 90 -0.13 -0.20 8.00
CA TYR A 90 0.93 0.77 7.84
C TYR A 90 0.96 1.27 6.40
N GLU A 91 1.21 2.55 6.23
CA GLU A 91 1.63 3.15 4.97
C GLU A 91 3.15 3.07 4.91
N VAL A 92 3.66 2.57 3.78
CA VAL A 92 5.08 2.48 3.50
C VAL A 92 5.35 3.25 2.23
N SER A 93 6.30 4.17 2.29
CA SER A 93 6.77 4.92 1.12
C SER A 93 8.28 4.89 1.01
N TYR A 94 8.79 5.06 -0.21
CA TYR A 94 10.22 5.05 -0.50
C TYR A 94 10.49 5.64 -1.88
N TRP A 95 11.74 6.06 -2.08
CA TRP A 95 12.26 6.57 -3.34
C TRP A 95 13.26 5.61 -3.95
N ILE A 96 13.17 5.38 -5.26
CA ILE A 96 14.13 4.56 -6.00
C ILE A 96 14.65 5.26 -7.24
N ARG A 97 15.93 5.03 -7.54
CA ARG A 97 16.58 5.37 -8.80
C ARG A 97 17.24 4.11 -9.34
N THR A 98 17.25 3.91 -10.65
CA THR A 98 17.92 2.74 -11.24
C THR A 98 18.77 3.15 -12.43
N THR A 99 19.77 2.35 -12.76
CA THR A 99 20.41 2.45 -14.08
C THR A 99 19.44 2.01 -15.18
N PRO A 100 19.66 2.42 -16.44
CA PRO A 100 18.76 2.09 -17.55
C PRO A 100 18.60 0.58 -17.81
N GLU A 101 19.59 -0.23 -17.45
CA GLU A 101 19.61 -1.67 -17.71
C GLU A 101 18.79 -2.49 -16.68
N LEU A 102 18.44 -1.88 -15.54
CA LEU A 102 17.76 -2.58 -14.45
C LEU A 102 16.23 -2.54 -14.62
N ASP A 103 15.61 -3.71 -14.77
CA ASP A 103 14.16 -3.87 -14.66
C ASP A 103 13.74 -3.78 -13.18
N GLU A 104 13.02 -2.72 -12.82
CA GLU A 104 12.50 -2.49 -11.47
C GLU A 104 11.67 -3.67 -10.94
N ARG A 105 11.05 -4.49 -11.81
CA ARG A 105 10.28 -5.68 -11.39
C ARG A 105 11.12 -6.71 -10.65
N ALA A 106 12.43 -6.69 -10.85
CA ALA A 106 13.38 -7.53 -10.14
C ALA A 106 13.67 -7.06 -8.71
N PHE A 107 13.26 -5.84 -8.37
CA PHE A 107 13.40 -5.24 -7.04
C PHE A 107 12.09 -5.29 -6.25
N LYS A 108 12.18 -5.56 -4.94
CA LYS A 108 11.04 -5.49 -4.01
C LYS A 108 11.44 -4.93 -2.66
N VAL A 109 10.61 -4.03 -2.15
CA VAL A 109 10.50 -3.77 -0.71
C VAL A 109 9.55 -4.82 -0.12
N GLN A 110 10.03 -5.61 0.83
CA GLN A 110 9.30 -6.74 1.40
C GLN A 110 9.44 -6.77 2.91
N PHE A 111 8.35 -7.12 3.59
CA PHE A 111 8.29 -7.37 5.01
C PHE A 111 8.13 -8.87 5.23
N ASN A 112 8.94 -9.45 6.11
CA ASN A 112 8.83 -10.83 6.53
C ASN A 112 8.28 -10.88 7.96
N PHE A 113 7.27 -11.72 8.12
CA PHE A 113 6.59 -11.99 9.38
C PHE A 113 7.01 -13.37 9.87
N ARG A 114 7.32 -13.47 11.16
CA ARG A 114 7.58 -14.74 11.83
C ARG A 114 6.43 -15.02 12.80
N PRO A 115 6.14 -16.28 13.14
CA PRO A 115 5.14 -16.59 14.15
C PRO A 115 5.53 -15.95 15.51
N ALA A 116 4.55 -15.58 16.33
CA ALA A 116 4.80 -15.05 17.67
C ALA A 116 5.45 -16.08 18.64
N ALA A 117 5.34 -17.38 18.34
CA ALA A 117 6.02 -18.43 19.12
C ALA A 117 7.54 -18.36 18.89
N ALA A 118 8.29 -18.22 19.99
CA ALA A 118 9.67 -17.69 20.04
C ALA A 118 10.77 -18.45 19.27
N ASP A 119 10.51 -19.63 18.68
CA ASP A 119 11.57 -20.48 18.13
C ASP A 119 11.32 -20.97 16.70
N ALA A 120 10.36 -20.40 15.97
CA ALA A 120 10.00 -20.95 14.66
C ALA A 120 11.16 -20.90 13.64
N GLY A 121 12.05 -19.90 13.65
CA GLY A 121 13.18 -19.81 12.70
C GLY A 121 12.80 -19.67 11.21
N TRP A 122 11.57 -20.03 10.82
CA TRP A 122 11.00 -19.91 9.49
C TRP A 122 10.18 -18.63 9.33
N VAL A 123 10.03 -18.17 8.09
CA VAL A 123 9.20 -17.02 7.73
C VAL A 123 7.77 -17.52 7.54
N MET A 124 6.86 -17.05 8.38
CA MET A 124 5.43 -17.39 8.31
C MET A 124 4.81 -16.93 7.01
N GLN A 125 5.07 -15.66 6.71
CA GLN A 125 4.47 -14.96 5.61
C GLN A 125 5.38 -13.80 5.23
N SER A 126 5.40 -13.47 3.94
CA SER A 126 6.00 -12.24 3.45
C SER A 126 4.95 -11.40 2.73
N ALA A 127 5.08 -10.09 2.81
CA ALA A 127 4.24 -9.17 2.06
C ALA A 127 5.04 -7.96 1.59
N SER A 128 4.71 -7.47 0.40
CA SER A 128 5.16 -6.16 -0.08
C SER A 128 4.04 -5.15 0.11
N PRO A 129 4.36 -3.85 0.32
CA PRO A 129 3.34 -2.81 0.32
C PRO A 129 2.55 -2.84 -0.99
N LEU A 130 1.23 -2.76 -0.90
CA LEU A 130 0.37 -2.61 -2.06
C LEU A 130 0.50 -1.18 -2.59
N VAL A 131 1.39 -0.98 -3.55
CA VAL A 131 1.69 0.35 -4.11
C VAL A 131 0.51 0.88 -4.92
N THR A 132 -0.14 1.92 -4.40
CA THR A 132 -1.24 2.65 -5.04
C THR A 132 -0.83 4.03 -5.53
N VAL A 133 0.23 4.61 -4.95
CA VAL A 133 0.75 5.93 -5.35
C VAL A 133 2.11 5.77 -6.03
N ARG A 134 2.25 6.42 -7.19
CA ARG A 134 3.50 6.50 -7.95
C ARG A 134 3.70 7.93 -8.43
N ARG A 135 4.90 8.48 -8.22
CA ARG A 135 5.35 9.73 -8.84
C ARG A 135 6.79 9.59 -9.32
N THR A 136 7.19 10.46 -10.23
CA THR A 136 8.56 10.53 -10.75
C THR A 136 9.04 11.97 -10.65
N GLU A 137 10.24 12.16 -10.11
CA GLU A 137 10.93 13.44 -9.98
C GLU A 137 12.35 13.28 -10.51
N GLY A 138 12.57 13.76 -11.75
CA GLY A 138 13.82 13.48 -12.46
C GLY A 138 14.04 11.98 -12.64
N GLU A 139 15.18 11.47 -12.16
CA GLU A 139 15.52 10.04 -12.20
C GLU A 139 14.97 9.24 -11.01
N TRP A 140 14.45 9.93 -10.00
CA TRP A 140 13.89 9.31 -8.80
C TRP A 140 12.41 8.99 -9.01
N ARG A 141 12.00 7.82 -8.52
CA ARG A 141 10.64 7.31 -8.60
C ARG A 141 10.16 7.00 -7.20
N PHE A 142 9.09 7.65 -6.79
CA PHE A 142 8.44 7.43 -5.51
C PHE A 142 7.42 6.30 -5.61
N ARG A 143 7.32 5.53 -4.55
CA ARG A 143 6.30 4.51 -4.36
C ARG A 143 5.71 4.72 -2.97
N ALA A 144 4.38 4.68 -2.85
CA ALA A 144 3.72 4.54 -1.56
C ALA A 144 2.55 3.57 -1.66
N GLY A 145 2.36 2.82 -0.57
CA GLY A 145 1.34 1.78 -0.50
C GLY A 145 1.07 1.33 0.93
N SER A 146 0.01 0.55 1.10
CA SER A 146 -0.38 0.03 2.41
C SER A 146 0.09 -1.40 2.62
N LEU A 147 0.34 -1.76 3.86
CA LEU A 147 0.67 -3.10 4.33
C LEU A 147 -0.16 -3.42 5.57
N SER A 148 -0.62 -4.66 5.71
CA SER A 148 -1.22 -5.16 6.95
C SER A 148 -0.31 -6.18 7.61
N ILE A 149 -0.12 -6.07 8.93
CA ILE A 149 0.65 -7.05 9.71
C ILE A 149 -0.30 -8.18 10.12
N PRO A 150 0.03 -9.46 9.88
CA PRO A 150 -0.77 -10.58 10.36
C PRO A 150 -0.96 -10.53 11.87
N LYS A 151 -2.16 -10.90 12.37
CA LYS A 151 -2.51 -10.81 13.80
C LYS A 151 -1.68 -11.75 14.69
N ASP A 152 -1.19 -12.83 14.11
CA ASP A 152 -0.38 -13.89 14.72
C ASP A 152 1.12 -13.74 14.47
N ALA A 153 1.53 -12.63 13.83
CA ALA A 153 2.93 -12.30 13.65
C ALA A 153 3.60 -11.95 14.98
N SER A 154 4.90 -12.21 15.07
CA SER A 154 5.80 -11.66 16.09
C SER A 154 5.82 -10.14 16.04
N THR A 155 6.16 -9.50 17.15
CA THR A 155 6.43 -8.05 17.22
C THR A 155 7.74 -7.66 16.56
N THR A 156 8.65 -8.61 16.31
CA THR A 156 9.88 -8.38 15.54
C THR A 156 9.59 -8.58 14.06
N ILE A 157 9.60 -7.49 13.31
CA ILE A 157 9.35 -7.49 11.86
C ILE A 157 10.66 -7.25 11.12
N GLN A 158 10.88 -7.98 10.03
CA GLN A 158 12.02 -7.76 9.14
C GLN A 158 11.58 -7.01 7.89
N LEU A 159 12.17 -5.86 7.63
CA LEU A 159 12.11 -5.14 6.36
C LEU A 159 13.29 -5.60 5.50
N GLY A 160 13.07 -5.85 4.22
CA GLY A 160 14.16 -6.07 3.29
C GLY A 160 13.95 -5.49 1.90
N LEU A 161 15.09 -5.30 1.26
CA LEU A 161 15.32 -4.74 -0.06
C LEU A 161 15.88 -5.87 -0.90
N TYR A 162 15.01 -6.43 -1.74
CA TYR A 162 15.26 -7.67 -2.45
C TYR A 162 15.55 -7.34 -3.90
N LEU A 163 16.76 -7.60 -4.37
CA LEU A 163 17.12 -7.56 -5.78
C LEU A 163 17.56 -8.96 -6.21
N ARG A 164 16.98 -9.51 -7.27
CA ARG A 164 17.28 -10.87 -7.75
C ARG A 164 17.33 -10.90 -9.27
N GLU A 165 18.21 -11.72 -9.83
CA GLU A 165 18.22 -12.04 -11.27
C GLU A 165 18.12 -10.79 -12.18
N ALA A 166 18.92 -9.78 -11.86
CA ALA A 166 18.87 -8.47 -12.51
C ALA A 166 20.26 -8.06 -12.98
N ARG A 167 20.34 -7.06 -13.84
CA ARG A 167 21.58 -6.37 -14.19
C ARG A 167 21.42 -4.88 -13.98
N GLY A 168 22.45 -4.22 -13.47
CA GLY A 168 22.47 -2.77 -13.25
C GLY A 168 22.52 -2.41 -11.76
N THR A 169 22.21 -1.16 -11.44
CA THR A 169 22.24 -0.67 -10.05
C THR A 169 20.90 -0.06 -9.67
N ILE A 170 20.49 -0.29 -8.43
CA ILE A 170 19.37 0.42 -7.81
C ILE A 170 19.87 1.18 -6.58
N TRP A 171 19.40 2.41 -6.46
CA TRP A 171 19.49 3.20 -5.24
C TRP A 171 18.09 3.30 -4.63
N ILE A 172 18.01 3.14 -3.32
CA ILE A 172 16.79 3.38 -2.54
C ILE A 172 17.09 4.34 -1.41
N ASP A 173 16.14 5.23 -1.15
CA ASP A 173 16.27 6.28 -0.16
C ASP A 173 14.93 6.61 0.51
N ASP A 174 15.00 7.33 1.63
CA ASP A 174 13.85 7.96 2.31
C ASP A 174 12.68 6.99 2.56
N ILE A 175 12.99 5.80 3.10
CA ILE A 175 11.93 4.86 3.46
C ILE A 175 11.17 5.44 4.66
N ARG A 176 9.86 5.60 4.53
CA ARG A 176 8.99 6.07 5.63
C ARG A 176 7.90 5.06 5.91
N ILE A 177 7.71 4.77 7.19
CA ILE A 177 6.67 3.85 7.65
C ILE A 177 5.79 4.59 8.67
N ARG A 178 4.50 4.63 8.41
CA ARG A 178 3.53 5.30 9.27
C ARG A 178 2.38 4.35 9.57
N GLU A 179 2.04 4.21 10.84
CA GLU A 179 0.82 3.49 11.20
C GLU A 179 -0.39 4.26 10.65
N ILE A 180 -1.31 3.54 10.02
CA ILE A 180 -2.60 4.09 9.62
C ILE A 180 -3.56 3.82 10.79
N PRO A 181 -4.02 4.84 11.52
CA PRO A 181 -5.02 4.65 12.56
C PRO A 181 -6.30 4.04 12.00
N ALA A 182 -7.04 3.30 12.82
CA ALA A 182 -8.32 2.73 12.40
C ALA A 182 -9.32 3.79 11.88
N SER A 183 -9.26 5.02 12.40
CA SER A 183 -10.04 6.17 11.92
C SER A 183 -9.67 6.62 10.51
N GLU A 184 -8.45 6.33 10.06
CA GLU A 184 -7.95 6.62 8.71
C GLU A 184 -8.08 5.41 7.76
N TYR A 185 -8.73 4.32 8.19
CA TYR A 185 -9.13 3.24 7.29
C TYR A 185 -10.28 3.71 6.36
N ALA A 186 -10.11 4.84 5.68
CA ALA A 186 -11.05 5.38 4.70
C ALA A 186 -11.34 4.31 3.65
N LEU A 187 -12.61 4.03 3.34
CA LEU A 187 -12.94 3.13 2.22
C LEU A 187 -12.09 3.52 1.02
N ALA A 188 -11.35 2.53 0.52
CA ALA A 188 -10.67 2.69 -0.74
C ALA A 188 -11.69 3.22 -1.76
N ASP A 189 -11.27 4.13 -2.65
CA ASP A 189 -12.15 4.50 -3.76
C ASP A 189 -12.63 3.22 -4.46
N LEU A 190 -13.81 3.26 -5.08
CA LEU A 190 -14.37 2.16 -5.87
C LEU A 190 -13.32 1.52 -6.80
N TRP A 191 -12.39 2.33 -7.29
CA TRP A 191 -11.36 1.94 -8.24
C TRP A 191 -10.05 1.49 -7.60
N ILE A 192 -9.92 1.58 -6.28
CA ILE A 192 -8.74 1.16 -5.53
C ILE A 192 -9.03 -0.21 -4.92
N TYR A 193 -8.34 -1.22 -5.43
CA TYR A 193 -8.34 -2.54 -4.82
C TYR A 193 -7.58 -2.50 -3.49
N ASP A 194 -8.26 -2.78 -2.38
CA ASP A 194 -7.65 -3.05 -1.07
C ASP A 194 -7.98 -4.48 -0.61
N PRO A 195 -7.08 -5.46 -0.87
CA PRO A 195 -7.31 -6.87 -0.54
C PRO A 195 -7.46 -7.11 0.96
N HIS A 196 -6.94 -6.22 1.79
CA HIS A 196 -6.94 -6.41 3.24
C HIS A 196 -8.29 -6.08 3.88
N ARG A 197 -9.24 -5.54 3.11
CA ARG A 197 -10.61 -5.22 3.58
C ARG A 197 -11.61 -6.32 3.32
N VAL A 198 -11.29 -7.30 2.48
CA VAL A 198 -12.23 -8.39 2.21
C VAL A 198 -12.12 -9.40 3.34
N GLU A 199 -13.01 -9.27 4.34
CA GLU A 199 -13.22 -10.34 5.29
C GLU A 199 -13.74 -11.56 4.53
N LEU A 200 -13.06 -12.70 4.68
CA LEU A 200 -13.46 -13.98 4.08
C LEU A 200 -14.07 -14.90 5.16
N GLY A 201 -14.92 -15.83 4.75
CA GLY A 201 -15.56 -16.81 5.62
C GLY A 201 -16.99 -16.44 6.03
N ASN A 202 -17.46 -16.98 7.17
CA ASN A 202 -18.86 -16.84 7.59
C ASN A 202 -19.19 -15.48 8.23
N ALA A 203 -18.21 -14.81 8.82
CA ALA A 203 -18.39 -13.51 9.46
C ALA A 203 -19.06 -12.45 8.55
N PRO A 204 -18.62 -12.22 7.30
CA PRO A 204 -19.27 -11.25 6.40
C PRO A 204 -20.72 -11.65 6.05
N ILE A 205 -21.01 -12.95 5.89
CA ILE A 205 -22.38 -13.42 5.62
C ILE A 205 -23.29 -13.13 6.81
N THR A 206 -22.80 -13.38 8.04
CA THR A 206 -23.55 -13.09 9.26
C THR A 206 -23.84 -11.59 9.40
N LYS A 207 -22.82 -10.73 9.18
CA LYS A 207 -22.99 -9.26 9.19
C LYS A 207 -23.99 -8.80 8.13
N PHE A 208 -23.88 -9.31 6.90
CA PHE A 208 -24.80 -8.98 5.82
C PHE A 208 -26.25 -9.40 6.12
N ASN A 209 -26.46 -10.60 6.66
CA ASN A 209 -27.79 -11.06 7.04
C ASN A 209 -28.40 -10.20 8.16
N ALA A 210 -27.60 -9.80 9.15
CA ALA A 210 -28.03 -8.87 10.19
C ALA A 210 -28.40 -7.49 9.60
N LEU A 211 -27.56 -6.96 8.69
CA LEU A 211 -27.83 -5.70 8.00
C LEU A 211 -29.12 -5.75 7.18
N LYS A 212 -29.37 -6.86 6.48
CA LYS A 212 -30.59 -7.07 5.69
C LYS A 212 -31.85 -7.04 6.54
N VAL A 213 -31.78 -7.55 7.77
CA VAL A 213 -32.90 -7.51 8.72
C VAL A 213 -33.08 -6.11 9.30
N ALA A 214 -31.99 -5.44 9.67
CA ALA A 214 -32.03 -4.13 10.32
C ALA A 214 -32.34 -2.98 9.35
N HIS A 215 -31.86 -3.05 8.10
CA HIS A 215 -31.85 -1.97 7.12
C HIS A 215 -32.15 -2.47 5.68
N PRO A 216 -33.36 -3.01 5.42
CA PRO A 216 -33.74 -3.50 4.10
C PRO A 216 -33.67 -2.44 2.99
N GLU A 217 -33.93 -1.17 3.33
CA GLU A 217 -33.81 -0.03 2.41
C GLU A 217 -32.37 0.23 1.97
N LEU A 218 -31.40 0.03 2.86
CA LEU A 218 -29.97 0.15 2.55
C LEU A 218 -29.55 -0.96 1.57
N VAL A 219 -30.06 -2.18 1.77
CA VAL A 219 -29.78 -3.30 0.87
C VAL A 219 -30.36 -3.06 -0.53
N ALA A 220 -31.60 -2.55 -0.63
CA ALA A 220 -32.20 -2.21 -1.92
C ALA A 220 -31.41 -1.12 -2.66
N ARG A 221 -30.93 -0.11 -1.92
CA ARG A 221 -30.05 0.94 -2.47
C ARG A 221 -28.70 0.39 -2.92
N ALA A 222 -28.09 -0.53 -2.16
CA ALA A 222 -26.85 -1.19 -2.53
C ALA A 222 -27.01 -2.07 -3.79
N GLN A 223 -28.15 -2.75 -3.97
CA GLN A 223 -28.47 -3.46 -5.21
C GLN A 223 -28.53 -2.48 -6.40
N ARG A 224 -29.24 -1.36 -6.24
CA ARG A 224 -29.31 -0.32 -7.26
C ARG A 224 -27.93 0.25 -7.59
N TYR A 225 -27.07 0.44 -6.59
CA TYR A 225 -25.69 0.83 -6.80
C TYR A 225 -24.92 -0.17 -7.66
N ASN A 226 -25.05 -1.48 -7.39
CA ASN A 226 -24.39 -2.51 -8.21
C ASN A 226 -24.87 -2.49 -9.67
N GLU A 227 -26.17 -2.27 -9.90
CA GLU A 227 -26.70 -2.07 -11.27
C GLU A 227 -26.07 -0.85 -11.95
N LEU A 228 -25.98 0.27 -11.23
CA LEU A 228 -25.39 1.49 -11.76
C LEU A 228 -23.89 1.33 -12.03
N LEU A 229 -23.18 0.58 -11.19
CA LEU A 229 -21.77 0.26 -11.37
C LEU A 229 -21.55 -0.51 -12.68
N VAL A 230 -22.30 -1.57 -12.93
CA VAL A 230 -22.22 -2.33 -14.18
C VAL A 230 -22.59 -1.45 -15.38
N SER A 231 -23.70 -0.70 -15.29
CA SER A 231 -24.14 0.19 -16.36
C SER A 231 -23.11 1.29 -16.66
N SER A 232 -22.38 1.76 -15.64
CA SER A 232 -21.33 2.77 -15.82
C SER A 232 -20.16 2.24 -16.65
N ALA A 233 -19.79 0.97 -16.48
CA ALA A 233 -18.71 0.34 -17.23
C ALA A 233 -19.07 0.24 -18.72
N ASP A 234 -20.29 -0.19 -19.04
CA ASP A 234 -20.78 -0.28 -20.42
C ASP A 234 -20.79 1.10 -21.09
N ARG A 235 -21.33 2.11 -20.39
CA ARG A 235 -21.37 3.49 -20.89
C ARG A 235 -19.97 4.07 -21.10
N LYS A 236 -19.02 3.78 -20.20
CA LYS A 236 -17.63 4.22 -20.36
C LYS A 236 -17.00 3.62 -21.61
N GLU A 237 -17.31 2.36 -21.94
CA GLU A 237 -16.84 1.77 -23.19
C GLU A 237 -17.47 2.44 -24.42
N ASP A 238 -18.76 2.81 -24.37
CA ASP A 238 -19.39 3.57 -25.44
C ASP A 238 -18.74 4.96 -25.63
N VAL A 239 -18.45 5.67 -24.55
CA VAL A 239 -17.71 6.95 -24.61
C VAL A 239 -16.33 6.74 -25.25
N ARG A 240 -15.62 5.68 -24.88
CA ARG A 240 -14.32 5.33 -25.49
C ARG A 240 -14.45 5.01 -26.97
N ARG A 241 -15.53 4.36 -27.42
CA ARG A 241 -15.80 4.13 -28.85
C ARG A 241 -15.96 5.45 -29.59
N VAL A 242 -16.78 6.37 -29.07
CA VAL A 242 -16.98 7.70 -29.67
C VAL A 242 -15.66 8.47 -29.73
N ALA A 243 -14.87 8.45 -28.66
CA ALA A 243 -13.55 9.09 -28.63
C ALA A 243 -12.58 8.50 -29.67
N ARG A 244 -12.58 7.17 -29.87
CA ARG A 244 -11.77 6.52 -30.92
C ARG A 244 -12.21 6.97 -32.32
N LEU A 245 -13.51 7.01 -32.59
CA LEU A 245 -14.05 7.47 -33.88
C LEU A 245 -13.67 8.93 -34.15
N ALA A 246 -13.75 9.81 -33.15
CA ALA A 246 -13.29 11.19 -33.25
C ALA A 246 -11.78 11.28 -33.52
N GLY A 247 -10.97 10.45 -32.83
CA GLY A 247 -9.53 10.35 -33.08
C GLY A 247 -9.15 9.90 -34.50
N TYR A 248 -10.02 9.11 -35.14
CA TYR A 248 -9.89 8.74 -36.55
C TYR A 248 -10.48 9.77 -37.53
N GLY A 249 -11.01 10.90 -37.05
CA GLY A 249 -11.66 11.92 -37.88
C GLY A 249 -13.01 11.49 -38.47
N LEU A 250 -13.61 10.42 -37.92
CA LEU A 250 -14.90 9.89 -38.36
C LEU A 250 -16.10 10.58 -37.68
N LEU A 251 -15.83 11.38 -36.65
CA LEU A 251 -16.81 12.18 -35.91
C LEU A 251 -16.16 13.49 -35.48
N ASP A 252 -16.99 14.52 -35.25
CA ASP A 252 -16.56 15.73 -34.56
C ASP A 252 -16.09 15.39 -33.14
N GLY A 253 -15.02 16.06 -32.68
CA GLY A 253 -14.43 15.80 -31.37
C GLY A 253 -15.21 16.38 -30.18
N ALA A 254 -16.03 17.42 -30.39
CA ALA A 254 -16.76 18.09 -29.30
C ALA A 254 -17.75 17.17 -28.55
N PRO A 255 -18.54 16.31 -29.22
CA PRO A 255 -19.36 15.29 -28.55
C PRO A 255 -18.54 14.32 -27.68
N ALA A 256 -17.35 13.91 -28.14
CA ALA A 256 -16.50 12.99 -27.39
C ALA A 256 -16.02 13.62 -26.06
N VAL A 257 -15.58 14.88 -26.09
CA VAL A 257 -15.14 15.61 -24.90
C VAL A 257 -16.29 15.78 -23.91
N ALA A 258 -17.46 16.22 -24.36
CA ALA A 258 -18.62 16.42 -23.50
C ALA A 258 -19.09 15.11 -22.82
N LEU A 259 -19.12 14.00 -23.57
CA LEU A 259 -19.46 12.68 -23.05
C LEU A 259 -18.43 12.18 -22.04
N SER A 260 -17.13 12.39 -22.30
CA SER A 260 -16.07 12.07 -21.33
C SER A 260 -16.25 12.85 -20.03
N THR A 261 -16.44 14.17 -20.09
CA THR A 261 -16.65 14.99 -18.88
C THR A 261 -17.88 14.55 -18.09
N ALA A 262 -19.01 14.26 -18.76
CA ALA A 262 -20.21 13.77 -18.09
C ALA A 262 -19.99 12.40 -17.45
N MET A 263 -19.23 11.52 -18.10
CA MET A 263 -18.88 10.20 -17.55
C MET A 263 -17.99 10.34 -16.31
N ASP A 264 -16.97 11.21 -16.35
CA ASP A 264 -16.09 11.45 -15.21
C ASP A 264 -16.88 11.94 -13.98
N GLN A 265 -17.85 12.84 -14.18
CA GLN A 265 -18.74 13.29 -13.12
C GLN A 265 -19.62 12.16 -12.56
N ALA A 266 -20.14 11.28 -13.42
CA ALA A 266 -20.92 10.12 -12.99
C ALA A 266 -20.08 9.14 -12.16
N GLU A 267 -18.80 8.93 -12.52
CA GLU A 267 -17.89 8.08 -11.74
C GLU A 267 -17.57 8.67 -10.36
N VAL A 268 -17.41 9.99 -10.25
CA VAL A 268 -17.25 10.67 -8.95
C VAL A 268 -18.46 10.44 -8.04
N LEU A 269 -19.68 10.54 -8.59
CA LEU A 269 -20.91 10.28 -7.82
C LEU A 269 -21.04 8.82 -7.41
N LEU A 270 -20.67 7.87 -8.28
CA LEU A 270 -20.63 6.44 -7.96
C LEU A 270 -19.62 6.14 -6.84
N ALA A 271 -18.42 6.71 -6.91
CA ALA A 271 -17.41 6.58 -5.87
C ALA A 271 -17.87 7.16 -4.52
N ALA A 272 -18.62 8.26 -4.53
CA ALA A 272 -19.24 8.81 -3.32
C ALA A 272 -20.30 7.87 -2.73
N ALA A 273 -21.18 7.31 -3.57
CA ALA A 273 -22.19 6.34 -3.14
C ALA A 273 -21.56 5.05 -2.56
N TYR A 274 -20.50 4.55 -3.19
CA TYR A 274 -19.72 3.41 -2.68
C TYR A 274 -19.22 3.65 -1.25
N ARG A 275 -18.59 4.81 -1.01
CA ARG A 275 -18.08 5.18 0.32
C ARG A 275 -19.19 5.25 1.36
N ALA A 276 -20.30 5.91 1.05
CA ALA A 276 -21.44 6.01 1.96
C ALA A 276 -22.00 4.63 2.36
N TYR A 277 -22.12 3.69 1.42
CA TYR A 277 -22.62 2.35 1.73
C TYR A 277 -21.62 1.48 2.47
N GLY A 278 -20.33 1.57 2.12
CA GLY A 278 -19.30 0.85 2.86
C GLY A 278 -19.17 1.34 4.31
N GLU A 279 -19.35 2.64 4.57
CA GLU A 279 -19.30 3.22 5.92
C GLU A 279 -20.46 2.69 6.76
N ALA A 280 -21.66 2.65 6.17
CA ALA A 280 -22.84 2.09 6.82
C ALA A 280 -22.71 0.58 7.12
N TYR A 281 -22.02 -0.18 6.26
CA TYR A 281 -21.73 -1.59 6.52
C TYR A 281 -20.74 -1.79 7.69
N LEU A 282 -19.81 -0.85 7.89
CA LEU A 282 -18.76 -0.94 8.91
C LEU A 282 -19.17 -0.33 10.28
N ALA A 283 -20.19 0.52 10.32
CA ALA A 283 -20.66 1.13 11.56
C ALA A 283 -21.32 0.09 12.48
N PRO A 284 -20.77 -0.18 13.69
CA PRO A 284 -21.40 -1.08 14.64
C PRO A 284 -22.60 -0.38 15.30
N GLY A 285 -23.81 -0.81 14.97
CA GLY A 285 -24.93 -0.81 15.91
C GLY A 285 -25.72 0.48 16.16
N ASP A 286 -25.38 1.65 15.61
CA ASP A 286 -26.25 2.82 15.70
C ASP A 286 -26.43 3.48 14.34
N GLY A 287 -27.70 3.57 13.91
CA GLY A 287 -28.12 4.05 12.61
C GLY A 287 -27.51 5.40 12.25
N ALA A 288 -26.46 5.37 11.44
CA ALA A 288 -26.08 6.52 10.65
C ALA A 288 -27.26 6.81 9.71
N ARG A 289 -28.04 7.84 10.04
CA ARG A 289 -28.99 8.44 9.09
C ARG A 289 -28.18 8.93 7.90
N LEU A 290 -28.10 8.10 6.87
CA LEU A 290 -27.61 8.47 5.55
C LEU A 290 -28.61 9.46 4.93
N THR A 291 -28.43 10.74 5.21
CA THR A 291 -28.94 11.82 4.36
C THR A 291 -27.94 12.02 3.24
N ALA A 292 -28.19 11.32 2.12
CA ALA A 292 -27.63 11.61 0.82
C ALA A 292 -28.77 12.14 -0.06
#